data_AF-A0A963J173-F1
#
_entry.id   AF-A0A963J173-F1
#
_cell.length_a   1.000
_cell.length_b   1.000
_cell.length_c   1.000
_cell.angle_alpha   90.00
_cell.angle_beta   90.00
_cell.angle_gamma   90.00
#
_symmetry.space_group_name_H-M   'P 1'
#
loop_
_entity.id
_entity.type
_entity.pdbx_description
1 polymer ?
#
loop_
_entity_poly.entity_id
_entity_poly.type
_entity_poly.pdbx_seq_one_letter_code
_entity_poly.pdbx_strand_id
1 'polypeptide(L)'
;MKNLSRPIALAILLGSFGAALPVQAQEFKAGFIHTDRVFREASTAKAAQAKLEQEFSRRDKELNDLGATLKSATEKFERDAPTLSESQRMARQRQLVDQDRDFQRKRREFQEDLNSRKNEELNQMSDRINKVVKQLAEQEKYDIIVDQAVYISPKHDITDKVIKALNAAPAK
;
A
#
# COMPACT_ATOMS: atom_id res chain seq x y z
N MET A 1 -78.89 24.30 -54.67
CA MET A 1 -77.55 23.87 -55.15
C MET A 1 -76.64 23.85 -53.93
N LYS A 2 -76.43 22.64 -53.38
CA LYS A 2 -75.14 21.95 -53.28
C LYS A 2 -74.10 22.63 -52.35
N ASN A 3 -74.01 22.03 -51.16
CA ASN A 3 -72.80 21.65 -50.42
C ASN A 3 -71.97 22.79 -49.80
N LEU A 4 -71.77 22.74 -48.47
CA LEU A 4 -70.41 22.72 -47.93
C LEU A 4 -70.39 22.19 -46.49
N SER A 5 -69.82 20.99 -46.37
CA SER A 5 -69.48 20.27 -45.15
C SER A 5 -68.12 20.72 -44.61
N ARG A 6 -68.07 21.01 -43.29
CA ARG A 6 -66.98 20.87 -42.28
C ARG A 6 -65.50 20.97 -42.71
N PRO A 7 -64.65 21.66 -41.91
CA PRO A 7 -63.89 20.87 -40.92
C PRO A 7 -63.71 21.57 -39.57
N ILE A 8 -64.32 21.00 -38.53
CA ILE A 8 -63.80 21.08 -37.15
C ILE A 8 -62.65 20.07 -37.10
N ALA A 9 -61.47 20.46 -37.54
CA ALA A 9 -60.27 19.61 -37.50
C ALA A 9 -58.99 20.43 -37.31
N LEU A 10 -59.08 21.61 -36.68
CA LEU A 10 -57.95 22.50 -36.48
C LEU A 10 -57.85 23.02 -35.03
N ALA A 11 -58.16 22.17 -34.06
CA ALA A 11 -57.95 22.46 -32.64
C ALA A 11 -57.09 21.40 -31.92
N ILE A 12 -56.49 20.45 -32.65
CA ILE A 12 -55.62 19.38 -32.10
C ILE A 12 -54.24 19.40 -32.78
N LEU A 13 -53.72 20.57 -33.12
CA LEU A 13 -52.37 20.73 -33.70
C LEU A 13 -51.51 21.78 -32.99
N LEU A 14 -51.86 22.14 -31.75
CA LEU A 14 -51.13 23.12 -30.93
C LEU A 14 -50.72 22.58 -29.55
N GLY A 15 -50.78 21.25 -29.35
CA GLY A 15 -50.42 20.60 -28.08
C GLY A 15 -49.15 19.74 -28.11
N SER A 16 -48.44 19.66 -29.24
CA SER A 16 -47.31 18.74 -29.43
C SER A 16 -45.95 19.44 -29.58
N PHE A 17 -45.78 20.62 -28.99
CA PHE A 17 -44.44 21.10 -28.64
C PHE A 17 -44.10 20.53 -27.26
N GLY A 18 -43.77 19.23 -27.24
CA GLY A 18 -43.22 18.60 -26.06
C GLY A 18 -42.01 19.40 -25.62
N ALA A 19 -42.09 20.03 -24.45
CA ALA A 19 -40.94 20.60 -23.79
C ALA A 19 -39.95 19.45 -23.57
N ALA A 20 -38.95 19.33 -24.44
CA ALA A 20 -37.77 18.55 -24.18
C ALA A 20 -37.04 19.25 -23.03
N LEU A 21 -37.49 18.97 -21.80
CA LEU A 21 -36.70 19.28 -20.63
C LEU A 21 -35.36 18.55 -20.85
N PRO A 22 -34.22 19.25 -20.83
CA PRO A 22 -32.95 18.55 -20.83
C PRO A 22 -32.98 17.64 -19.62
N VAL A 23 -33.03 16.33 -19.86
CA VAL A 23 -32.72 15.34 -18.85
C VAL A 23 -31.28 15.65 -18.45
N GLN A 24 -31.11 16.37 -17.35
CA GLN A 24 -29.80 16.49 -16.71
C GLN A 24 -29.48 15.09 -16.18
N ALA A 25 -28.83 14.29 -17.03
CA ALA A 25 -28.15 13.11 -16.55
C ALA A 25 -27.15 13.60 -15.50
N GLN A 26 -27.33 13.13 -14.27
CA GLN A 26 -26.37 13.38 -13.21
C GLN A 26 -25.04 12.81 -13.72
N GLU A 27 -24.07 13.70 -13.98
CA GLU A 27 -22.82 13.34 -14.64
C GLU A 27 -22.05 12.38 -13.74
N PHE A 28 -21.95 11.12 -14.16
CA PHE A 28 -21.26 10.09 -13.40
C PHE A 28 -19.77 10.43 -13.29
N LYS A 29 -19.28 10.59 -12.07
CA LYS A 29 -17.91 11.01 -11.80
C LYS A 29 -17.09 9.85 -11.25
N ALA A 30 -16.27 9.27 -12.11
CA ALA A 30 -15.28 8.26 -11.76
C ALA A 30 -13.90 8.88 -11.48
N GLY A 31 -13.24 8.39 -10.45
CA GLY A 31 -11.85 8.66 -10.12
C GLY A 31 -11.02 7.38 -10.14
N PHE A 32 -9.71 7.54 -10.24
CA PHE A 32 -8.75 6.45 -10.21
C PHE A 32 -7.55 6.81 -9.34
N ILE A 33 -7.04 5.83 -8.60
CA ILE A 33 -5.83 5.96 -7.79
C ILE A 33 -4.83 4.86 -8.13
N HIS A 34 -3.54 5.17 -8.07
CA HIS A 34 -2.47 4.18 -8.04
C HIS A 34 -1.98 4.00 -6.60
N THR A 35 -2.58 3.10 -5.83
CA THR A 35 -2.22 2.92 -4.42
C THR A 35 -0.74 2.61 -4.22
N ASP A 36 -0.13 1.79 -5.08
CA ASP A 36 1.31 1.52 -5.03
C ASP A 36 2.17 2.79 -5.16
N ARG A 37 1.72 3.74 -5.99
CA ARG A 37 2.40 5.03 -6.15
C ARG A 37 2.20 5.90 -4.92
N VAL A 38 1.00 5.91 -4.34
CA VAL A 38 0.71 6.60 -3.07
C VAL A 38 1.64 6.09 -1.98
N PHE A 39 1.80 4.77 -1.82
CA PHE A 39 2.71 4.17 -0.85
C PHE A 39 4.17 4.58 -1.04
N ARG A 40 4.64 4.70 -2.29
CA ARG A 40 6.04 5.07 -2.57
C ARG A 40 6.31 6.58 -2.41
N GLU A 41 5.34 7.42 -2.73
CA GLU A 41 5.54 8.86 -2.86
C GLU A 41 5.08 9.66 -1.64
N ALA A 42 4.09 9.17 -0.88
CA ALA A 42 3.60 9.86 0.31
C ALA A 42 4.71 10.00 1.37
N SER A 43 4.87 11.21 1.91
CA SER A 43 5.89 11.49 2.93
C SER A 43 5.60 10.73 4.23
N THR A 44 4.33 10.50 4.52
CA THR A 44 3.87 9.67 5.65
C THR A 44 4.33 8.22 5.51
N ALA A 45 4.31 7.64 4.31
CA ALA A 45 4.80 6.29 4.06
C ALA A 45 6.32 6.20 4.17
N LYS A 46 7.05 7.19 3.64
CA LYS A 46 8.50 7.29 3.84
C LYS A 46 8.89 7.43 5.31
N ALA A 47 8.12 8.19 6.09
CA ALA A 47 8.35 8.35 7.53
C ALA A 47 8.10 7.03 8.30
N ALA A 48 7.04 6.29 7.97
CA ALA A 48 6.78 4.98 8.56
C ALA A 48 7.92 3.99 8.25
N GLN A 49 8.41 3.99 7.00
CA GLN A 49 9.55 3.17 6.60
C GLN A 49 10.84 3.53 7.38
N ALA A 50 11.15 4.83 7.53
CA ALA A 50 12.30 5.28 8.29
C ALA A 50 12.21 4.91 9.78
N LYS A 51 11.01 4.97 10.35
CA LYS A 51 10.75 4.57 11.74
C LYS A 51 10.96 3.07 11.93
N LEU A 52 10.47 2.23 11.01
CA LEU A 52 10.72 0.79 11.02
C LEU A 52 12.22 0.48 10.91
N GLU A 53 12.94 1.15 10.00
CA GLU A 53 14.38 0.97 9.86
C GLU A 53 15.12 1.34 11.16
N GLN A 54 14.76 2.47 11.77
CA GLN A 54 15.34 2.88 13.04
C GLN A 54 15.08 1.86 14.17
N GLU A 55 13.85 1.37 14.29
CA GLU A 55 13.44 0.40 15.31
C GLU A 55 14.20 -0.93 15.19
N PHE A 56 14.51 -1.36 13.97
CA PHE A 56 15.16 -2.65 13.70
C PHE A 56 16.67 -2.56 13.49
N SER A 57 17.23 -1.37 13.25
CA SER A 57 18.66 -1.13 12.96
C SER A 57 19.61 -1.80 13.95
N ARG A 58 19.34 -1.70 15.26
CA ARG A 58 20.17 -2.29 16.30
C ARG A 58 20.19 -3.82 16.22
N ARG A 59 19.02 -4.44 16.02
CA ARG A 59 18.88 -5.90 15.96
C ARG A 59 19.46 -6.47 14.66
N ASP A 60 19.29 -5.74 13.56
CA ASP A 60 19.94 -6.07 12.29
C ASP A 60 21.47 -6.08 12.44
N LYS A 61 22.03 -5.04 13.06
CA LYS A 61 23.46 -4.98 13.37
C LYS A 61 23.92 -6.14 14.26
N GLU A 62 23.18 -6.44 15.33
CA GLU A 62 23.50 -7.57 16.21
C GLU A 62 23.51 -8.91 15.45
N LEU A 63 22.56 -9.14 14.55
CA LEU A 63 22.53 -10.33 13.71
C LEU A 63 23.71 -10.40 12.75
N ASN A 64 24.07 -9.28 12.12
CA ASN A 64 25.23 -9.19 11.24
C ASN A 64 26.53 -9.50 12.00
N ASP A 65 26.70 -8.94 13.21
CA ASP A 65 27.85 -9.17 14.07
C ASP A 65 27.94 -10.64 14.55
N LEU A 66 26.80 -11.24 14.93
CA LEU A 66 26.71 -12.67 15.28
C LEU A 66 27.07 -13.57 14.10
N GLY A 67 26.55 -13.29 12.91
CA GLY A 67 26.86 -14.04 11.69
C GLY A 67 28.34 -13.96 11.33
N ALA A 68 28.94 -12.77 11.41
CA ALA A 68 30.38 -12.58 11.19
C ALA A 68 31.23 -13.33 12.22
N THR A 69 30.83 -13.28 13.50
CA THR A 69 31.52 -13.97 14.59
C THR A 69 31.46 -15.49 14.41
N LEU A 70 30.28 -16.04 14.09
CA LEU A 70 30.11 -17.47 13.83
C LEU A 70 30.96 -17.92 12.65
N LYS A 71 30.94 -17.17 11.54
CA LYS A 71 31.77 -17.47 10.36
C LYS A 71 33.26 -17.50 10.72
N SER A 72 33.75 -16.47 11.41
CA SER A 72 35.16 -16.39 11.83
C SER A 72 35.55 -17.53 12.78
N ALA A 73 34.66 -17.89 13.71
CA ALA A 73 34.89 -19.00 14.64
C ALA A 73 34.95 -20.34 13.91
N THR A 74 34.08 -20.56 12.91
CA THR A 74 34.10 -21.76 12.05
C THR A 74 35.40 -21.85 11.25
N GLU A 75 35.78 -20.78 10.55
CA GLU A 75 37.04 -20.75 9.77
C GLU A 75 38.28 -20.96 10.67
N LYS A 76 38.26 -20.44 11.90
CA LYS A 76 39.32 -20.68 12.88
C LYS A 76 39.33 -22.14 13.35
N PHE A 77 38.17 -22.72 13.62
CA PHE A 77 38.07 -24.12 14.01
C PHE A 77 38.59 -25.05 12.92
N GLU A 78 38.21 -24.83 11.66
CA GLU A 78 38.67 -25.63 10.52
C GLU A 78 40.20 -25.60 10.36
N ARG A 79 40.82 -24.42 10.52
CA ARG A 79 42.28 -24.26 10.47
C ARG A 79 42.99 -24.90 11.65
N ASP A 80 42.50 -24.67 12.86
CA ASP A 80 43.15 -25.15 14.08
C ASP A 80 42.90 -26.64 14.33
N ALA A 81 41.81 -27.20 13.77
CA ALA A 81 41.33 -28.55 14.04
C ALA A 81 42.44 -29.62 14.05
N PRO A 82 43.37 -29.69 13.08
CA PRO A 82 44.44 -30.70 13.08
C PRO A 82 45.38 -30.63 14.30
N THR A 83 45.50 -29.45 14.93
CA THR A 83 46.42 -29.21 16.06
C THR A 83 45.75 -29.34 17.43
N LEU A 84 44.42 -29.45 17.48
CA LEU A 84 43.66 -29.55 18.72
C LEU A 84 43.59 -30.99 19.25
N SER A 85 43.62 -31.12 20.57
CA SER A 85 43.24 -32.38 21.22
C SER A 85 41.78 -32.73 20.91
N GLU A 86 41.41 -33.99 21.06
CA GLU A 86 40.02 -34.43 20.90
C GLU A 86 39.06 -33.68 21.83
N SER A 87 39.43 -33.50 23.10
CA SER A 87 38.62 -32.75 24.07
C SER A 87 38.42 -31.28 23.68
N GLN A 88 39.47 -30.62 23.18
CA GLN A 88 39.39 -29.24 22.69
C GLN A 88 38.54 -29.13 21.43
N ARG A 89 38.66 -30.10 20.52
CA ARG A 89 37.86 -30.16 19.29
C ARG A 89 36.38 -30.29 19.61
N MET A 90 36.02 -31.22 20.50
CA MET A 90 34.63 -31.44 20.93
C MET A 90 34.05 -30.20 21.63
N ALA A 91 34.84 -29.53 22.48
CA ALA A 91 34.41 -28.30 23.15
C ALA A 91 34.14 -27.16 22.14
N ARG A 92 35.05 -26.91 21.20
CA ARG A 92 34.87 -25.88 20.17
C ARG A 92 33.71 -26.20 19.22
N GLN A 93 33.55 -27.46 18.84
CA GLN A 93 32.44 -27.89 17.99
C GLN A 93 31.09 -27.67 18.69
N ARG A 94 30.99 -27.99 19.98
CA ARG A 94 29.78 -27.70 20.78
C ARG A 94 29.48 -26.20 20.82
N GLN A 95 30.50 -25.38 21.06
CA GLN A 95 30.34 -23.92 21.06
C GLN A 95 29.82 -23.39 19.70
N LEU A 96 30.34 -23.90 18.58
CA LEU A 96 29.86 -23.51 17.25
C LEU A 96 28.39 -23.90 17.03
N VAL A 97 27.99 -25.09 17.48
CA VAL A 97 26.59 -25.54 17.40
C VAL A 97 25.68 -24.65 18.25
N ASP A 98 26.12 -24.28 19.46
CA ASP A 98 25.35 -23.39 20.34
C ASP A 98 25.21 -21.98 19.74
N GLN A 99 26.30 -21.45 19.16
CA GLN A 99 26.31 -20.15 18.48
C GLN A 99 25.43 -20.14 17.22
N ASP A 100 25.48 -21.18 16.40
CA ASP A 100 24.59 -21.31 15.23
C ASP A 100 23.13 -21.38 15.68
N ARG A 101 22.81 -22.22 16.66
CA ARG A 101 21.43 -22.32 17.19
C ARG A 101 20.92 -20.97 17.71
N ASP A 102 21.76 -20.21 18.40
CA ASP A 102 21.43 -18.85 18.87
C ASP A 102 21.18 -17.89 17.71
N PHE A 103 22.10 -17.84 16.75
CA PHE A 103 21.98 -17.03 15.54
C PHE A 103 20.70 -17.35 14.76
N GLN A 104 20.41 -18.63 14.52
CA GLN A 104 19.21 -19.07 13.82
C GLN A 104 17.93 -18.66 14.56
N ARG A 105 17.93 -18.73 15.90
CA ARG A 105 16.79 -18.32 16.73
C ARG A 105 16.54 -16.82 16.61
N LYS A 106 17.57 -16.00 16.89
CA LYS A 106 17.49 -14.53 16.79
C LYS A 106 17.09 -14.07 15.39
N ARG A 107 17.60 -14.75 14.35
CA ARG A 107 17.26 -14.44 12.94
C ARG A 107 15.78 -14.68 12.65
N ARG A 108 15.20 -15.77 13.15
CA ARG A 108 13.76 -16.04 13.00
C ARG A 108 12.92 -15.01 13.74
N GLU A 109 13.23 -14.75 15.01
CA GLU A 109 12.55 -13.75 15.83
C GLU A 109 12.57 -12.36 15.16
N PHE A 110 13.73 -11.94 14.66
CA PHE A 110 13.87 -10.67 13.92
C PHE A 110 12.98 -10.63 12.68
N GLN A 111 12.95 -11.70 11.88
CA GLN A 111 12.16 -11.75 10.65
C GLN A 111 10.66 -11.74 10.92
N GLU A 112 10.22 -12.47 11.95
CA GLU A 112 8.83 -12.52 12.40
C GLU A 112 8.38 -11.14 12.89
N ASP A 113 9.16 -10.51 13.77
CA ASP A 113 8.88 -9.17 14.28
C ASP A 113 8.87 -8.13 13.16
N LEU A 114 9.86 -8.18 12.26
CA LEU A 114 9.96 -7.23 11.15
C LEU A 114 8.76 -7.37 10.21
N ASN A 115 8.34 -8.59 9.90
CA ASN A 115 7.18 -8.83 9.05
C ASN A 115 5.89 -8.39 9.74
N SER A 116 5.73 -8.68 11.04
CA SER A 116 4.59 -8.24 11.84
C SER A 116 4.47 -6.71 11.82
N ARG A 117 5.57 -6.01 12.11
CA ARG A 117 5.61 -4.54 12.14
C ARG A 117 5.41 -3.92 10.75
N LYS A 118 5.97 -4.51 9.70
CA LYS A 118 5.69 -4.08 8.32
C LYS A 118 4.21 -4.20 7.98
N ASN A 119 3.57 -5.32 8.32
CA ASN A 119 2.15 -5.53 8.06
C ASN A 119 1.28 -4.55 8.87
N GLU A 120 1.65 -4.29 10.13
CA GLU A 120 0.97 -3.29 10.97
C GLU A 120 1.01 -1.90 10.33
N GLU A 121 2.19 -1.42 9.92
CA GLU A 121 2.36 -0.11 9.29
C GLU A 121 1.65 -0.04 7.91
N LEU A 122 1.68 -1.12 7.13
CA LEU A 122 0.94 -1.20 5.86
C LEU A 122 -0.58 -1.11 6.07
N ASN A 123 -1.12 -1.78 7.08
CA ASN A 123 -2.54 -1.73 7.42
C ASN A 123 -2.94 -0.32 7.89
N GLN A 124 -2.15 0.28 8.79
CA GLN A 124 -2.40 1.64 9.27
C GLN A 124 -2.35 2.67 8.12
N MET A 125 -1.43 2.49 7.17
CA MET A 125 -1.35 3.34 6.00
C MET A 125 -2.55 3.14 5.06
N SER A 126 -2.95 1.89 4.82
CA SER A 126 -4.14 1.57 4.01
C SER A 126 -5.39 2.23 4.59
N ASP A 127 -5.57 2.17 5.92
CA ASP A 127 -6.69 2.84 6.60
C ASP A 127 -6.65 4.37 6.43
N ARG A 128 -5.46 4.98 6.47
CA ARG A 128 -5.28 6.42 6.24
C ARG A 128 -5.61 6.79 4.78
N ILE A 129 -5.12 6.02 3.81
CA ILE A 129 -5.44 6.20 2.38
C ILE A 129 -6.96 6.13 2.18
N ASN A 130 -7.61 5.09 2.70
CA ASN A 130 -9.06 4.89 2.58
C ASN A 130 -9.85 6.07 3.17
N LYS A 131 -9.44 6.60 4.33
CA LYS A 131 -10.07 7.78 4.93
C LYS A 131 -9.93 9.02 4.04
N VAL A 132 -8.73 9.28 3.52
CA VAL A 132 -8.47 10.42 2.63
C VAL A 132 -9.25 10.29 1.32
N VAL A 133 -9.22 9.11 0.70
CA VAL A 133 -9.96 8.82 -0.54
C VAL A 133 -11.45 9.03 -0.33
N LYS A 134 -12.02 8.54 0.78
CA LYS A 134 -13.44 8.74 1.11
C LYS A 134 -13.78 10.22 1.30
N GLN A 135 -12.97 10.96 2.05
CA GLN A 135 -13.19 12.41 2.23
C GLN A 135 -13.15 13.16 0.90
N LEU A 136 -12.19 12.84 0.05
CA LEU A 136 -12.07 13.45 -1.28
C LEU A 136 -13.23 13.07 -2.19
N ALA A 137 -13.70 11.82 -2.12
CA ALA A 137 -14.87 11.35 -2.85
C ALA A 137 -16.12 12.15 -2.47
N GLU A 138 -16.38 12.35 -1.18
CA GLU A 138 -17.54 13.08 -0.67
C GLU A 138 -17.50 14.59 -0.98
N GLN A 139 -16.30 15.20 -0.89
CA GLN A 139 -16.07 16.61 -1.19
C GLN A 139 -16.24 16.92 -2.67
N GLU A 140 -15.66 16.08 -3.53
CA GLU A 140 -15.66 16.29 -4.98
C GLU A 140 -16.79 15.56 -5.71
N LYS A 141 -17.68 14.88 -4.98
CA LYS A 141 -18.84 14.13 -5.51
C LYS A 141 -18.45 13.05 -6.52
N TYR A 142 -17.45 12.24 -6.18
CA TYR A 142 -17.14 11.03 -6.94
C TYR A 142 -18.16 9.94 -6.62
N ASP A 143 -18.64 9.25 -7.64
CA ASP A 143 -19.54 8.09 -7.51
C ASP A 143 -18.73 6.80 -7.30
N ILE A 144 -17.53 6.73 -7.87
CA ILE A 144 -16.61 5.59 -7.73
C ILE A 144 -15.16 6.05 -7.79
N ILE A 145 -14.30 5.41 -7.00
CA ILE A 145 -12.85 5.50 -7.12
C ILE A 145 -12.29 4.08 -7.27
N VAL A 146 -11.49 3.87 -8.31
CA VAL A 146 -10.93 2.56 -8.68
C VAL A 146 -9.42 2.57 -8.49
N ASP A 147 -8.86 1.47 -7.97
CA ASP A 147 -7.41 1.33 -7.71
C ASP A 147 -6.70 0.40 -8.72
N GLN A 148 -7.47 -0.40 -9.47
CA GLN A 148 -6.92 -1.36 -10.42
C GLN A 148 -7.63 -1.26 -11.77
N ALA A 149 -6.87 -0.87 -12.80
CA ALA A 149 -7.35 -0.78 -14.18
C ALA A 149 -6.20 -1.08 -15.15
N VAL A 150 -6.51 -1.77 -16.26
CA VAL A 150 -5.54 -2.01 -17.34
C VAL A 150 -5.20 -0.69 -18.07
N TYR A 151 -6.18 0.20 -18.18
CA TYR A 151 -6.03 1.52 -18.77
C TYR A 151 -7.00 2.48 -18.08
N ILE A 152 -6.52 3.70 -17.80
CA ILE A 152 -7.33 4.82 -17.37
C ILE A 152 -6.87 6.07 -18.10
N SER A 153 -7.81 6.93 -18.47
CA SER A 153 -7.43 8.25 -18.98
C SER A 153 -6.82 9.08 -17.84
N PRO A 154 -5.67 9.75 -18.03
CA PRO A 154 -5.03 10.56 -16.99
C PRO A 154 -5.93 11.62 -16.37
N LYS A 155 -6.98 12.06 -17.08
CA LYS A 155 -7.99 13.01 -16.56
C LYS A 155 -8.80 12.49 -15.36
N HIS A 156 -8.87 11.17 -15.17
CA HIS A 156 -9.55 10.54 -14.03
C HIS A 156 -8.59 10.16 -12.91
N ASP A 157 -7.28 10.25 -13.12
CA ASP A 157 -6.28 9.96 -12.10
C ASP A 157 -6.25 11.08 -11.06
N ILE A 158 -6.55 10.71 -9.81
CA ILE A 158 -6.55 11.59 -8.65
C ILE A 158 -5.41 11.26 -7.67
N THR A 159 -4.47 10.39 -8.05
CA THR A 159 -3.35 9.93 -7.21
C THR A 159 -2.60 11.09 -6.58
N ASP A 160 -2.24 12.11 -7.35
CA ASP A 160 -1.52 13.29 -6.83
C ASP A 160 -2.34 14.07 -5.80
N LYS A 161 -3.67 14.13 -5.96
CA LYS A 161 -4.55 14.77 -4.97
C LYS A 161 -4.57 13.98 -3.66
N VAL A 162 -4.64 12.66 -3.75
CA VAL A 162 -4.59 11.75 -2.59
C VAL A 162 -3.25 11.88 -1.87
N ILE A 163 -2.13 11.88 -2.60
CA ILE A 163 -0.78 12.10 -2.03
C ILE A 163 -0.71 13.44 -1.29
N LYS A 164 -1.19 14.53 -1.92
CA LYS A 164 -1.20 15.85 -1.29
C LYS A 164 -2.05 15.88 -0.02
N ALA A 165 -3.24 15.28 -0.06
CA ALA A 165 -4.14 15.23 1.08
C ALA A 165 -3.56 14.36 2.23
N LEU A 166 -2.91 13.24 1.92
CA LEU A 166 -2.21 12.40 2.91
C LEU A 166 -1.05 13.14 3.57
N ASN A 167 -0.30 13.94 2.82
CA ASN A 167 0.83 14.71 3.36
C ASN A 167 0.35 15.90 4.21
N ALA A 168 -0.85 16.44 3.93
CA ALA A 168 -1.46 17.52 4.70
C ALA A 168 -2.19 17.01 5.95
N ALA A 169 -2.61 15.75 5.98
CA ALA A 169 -3.21 15.13 7.15
C ALA A 169 -2.12 14.90 8.23
N PRO A 170 -2.28 15.42 9.45
CA PRO A 170 -1.31 15.16 10.51
C PRO A 170 -1.28 13.66 10.82
N ALA A 171 -0.06 13.12 10.98
CA ALA A 171 0.15 11.78 11.48
C ALA A 171 -0.33 11.72 12.95
N LYS A 172 -1.63 11.47 13.15
CA LYS A 172 -2.17 11.10 14.46
C LYS A 172 -1.77 9.68 14.80
#